data_AF-A0A0C3ASU5-F1
#
_entry.id   AF-A0A0C3ASU5-F1
#
_cell.length_a   1.000
_cell.length_b   1.000
_cell.length_c   1.000
_cell.angle_alpha   90.00
_cell.angle_beta   90.00
_cell.angle_gamma   90.00
#
_symmetry.space_group_name_H-M   'P 1'
#
loop_
_entity.id
_entity.type
_entity.pdbx_description
1 polymer ?
#
loop_
_entity_poly.entity_id
_entity_poly.type
_entity_poly.pdbx_seq_one_letter_code
_entity_poly.pdbx_strand_id
1 'polypeptide(L)'
;MDIVLSRVPVPYLAHAFNVLRFILSSVEQVQASKQQLHALAQTAAQLLSTLNQEYHAGRLVHAETSAAVADLDRFLDEISIFAQKASRPFLTVLFTKCQRIAQIDQYHRRIGTAVTSFQISSLVSIRAWQVRNDDARVVDRQALDNCLTRLETNHQQLVH
;
A
#
# COMPACT_ATOMS: atom_id res chain seq x y z
N MET A 1 -8.56 11.18 -4.46
CA MET A 1 -7.26 10.61 -4.90
C MET A 1 -6.94 10.90 -6.36
N ASP A 2 -7.90 11.42 -7.14
CA ASP A 2 -7.76 11.74 -8.58
C ASP A 2 -6.66 12.75 -8.92
N ILE A 3 -6.27 13.61 -7.96
CA ILE A 3 -5.28 14.67 -8.18
C ILE A 3 -3.85 14.10 -8.38
N VAL A 4 -3.56 12.91 -7.82
CA VAL A 4 -2.24 12.26 -7.99
C VAL A 4 -2.13 11.56 -9.34
N LEU A 5 -3.21 10.91 -9.78
CA LEU A 5 -3.23 10.09 -10.99
C LEU A 5 -3.44 10.89 -12.29
N SER A 6 -3.87 12.14 -12.18
CA SER A 6 -4.08 13.05 -13.33
C SER A 6 -2.82 13.76 -13.79
N ARG A 7 -1.72 13.69 -13.03
CA ARG A 7 -0.44 14.28 -13.42
C ARG A 7 0.25 13.42 -14.46
N VAL A 8 0.82 14.08 -15.47
CA VAL A 8 1.70 13.42 -16.43
C VAL A 8 3.00 13.04 -15.70
N PRO A 9 3.29 11.72 -15.55
CA PRO A 9 4.53 11.30 -14.92
C PRO A 9 5.69 11.61 -15.85
N VAL A 10 6.83 12.00 -15.27
CA VAL A 10 8.11 11.97 -15.98
C VAL A 10 8.37 10.55 -16.51
N PRO A 11 9.03 10.39 -17.69
CA PRO A 11 9.10 9.10 -18.38
C PRO A 11 9.61 7.94 -17.52
N TYR A 12 10.60 8.20 -16.67
CA TYR A 12 11.21 7.21 -15.78
C TYR A 12 10.37 6.84 -14.55
N LEU A 13 9.28 7.54 -14.25
CA LEU A 13 8.30 7.15 -13.22
C LEU A 13 7.00 6.57 -13.82
N ALA A 14 6.89 6.49 -15.15
CA ALA A 14 5.65 6.07 -15.81
C ALA A 14 5.21 4.65 -15.41
N HIS A 15 6.17 3.74 -15.23
CA HIS A 15 5.89 2.38 -14.78
C HIS A 15 5.32 2.36 -13.36
N ALA A 16 6.01 2.97 -12.38
CA ALA A 16 5.55 3.11 -11.00
C ALA A 16 4.12 3.68 -10.90
N PHE A 17 3.80 4.72 -11.68
CA PHE A 17 2.45 5.31 -11.71
C PHE A 17 1.39 4.33 -12.23
N ASN A 18 1.72 3.52 -13.24
CA ASN A 18 0.81 2.51 -13.76
C ASN A 18 0.58 1.37 -12.76
N VAL A 19 1.64 0.89 -12.10
CA VAL A 19 1.52 -0.12 -11.05
C VAL A 19 0.68 0.40 -9.88
N LEU A 20 0.86 1.66 -9.48
CA LEU A 20 0.02 2.29 -8.45
C LEU A 20 -1.46 2.33 -8.83
N ARG A 21 -1.80 2.67 -10.08
CA ARG A 21 -3.20 2.64 -10.56
C ARG A 21 -3.78 1.23 -10.45
N PHE A 22 -3.00 0.22 -10.83
CA PHE A 22 -3.40 -1.17 -10.72
C PHE A 22 -3.60 -1.60 -9.26
N ILE A 23 -2.71 -1.19 -8.34
CA ILE A 23 -2.87 -1.43 -6.90
C ILE A 23 -4.18 -0.82 -6.41
N LEU A 24 -4.45 0.47 -6.70
CA LEU A 24 -5.66 1.15 -6.26
C LEU A 24 -6.94 0.45 -6.75
N SER A 25 -6.96 0.06 -8.02
CA SER A 25 -8.06 -0.74 -8.59
C SER A 25 -8.23 -2.09 -7.88
N SER A 26 -7.11 -2.77 -7.59
CA SER A 26 -7.12 -4.07 -6.93
C SER A 26 -7.60 -3.98 -5.48
N VAL A 27 -7.20 -2.93 -4.74
CA VAL A 27 -7.60 -2.71 -3.34
C VAL A 27 -9.11 -2.57 -3.19
N GLU A 28 -9.80 -2.00 -4.18
CA GLU A 28 -11.27 -1.92 -4.13
C GLU A 28 -11.96 -3.29 -4.07
N GLN A 29 -11.34 -4.30 -4.67
CA GLN A 29 -11.83 -5.68 -4.73
C GLN A 29 -11.41 -6.53 -3.51
N VAL A 30 -10.60 -5.99 -2.59
CA VAL A 30 -10.11 -6.74 -1.44
C VAL A 30 -11.14 -6.76 -0.32
N GLN A 31 -11.37 -7.96 0.24
CA GLN A 31 -12.32 -8.18 1.34
C GLN A 31 -11.69 -8.06 2.73
N ALA A 32 -10.36 -8.25 2.86
CA ALA A 32 -9.68 -8.18 4.15
C ALA A 32 -8.38 -7.39 4.09
N SER A 33 -8.04 -6.71 5.19
CA SER A 33 -6.88 -5.80 5.25
C SER A 33 -7.03 -4.63 4.25
N LYS A 34 -8.28 -4.26 3.92
CA LYS A 34 -8.59 -3.27 2.87
C LYS A 34 -8.07 -1.90 3.29
N GLN A 35 -8.24 -1.50 4.55
CA GLN A 35 -7.78 -0.20 5.02
C GLN A 35 -6.26 -0.11 5.05
N GLN A 36 -5.58 -1.16 5.51
CA GLN A 36 -4.12 -1.22 5.50
C GLN A 36 -3.56 -1.16 4.09
N LEU A 37 -4.16 -1.88 3.14
CA LEU A 37 -3.78 -1.81 1.73
C LEU A 37 -4.05 -0.43 1.11
N HIS A 38 -5.17 0.19 1.49
CA HIS A 38 -5.50 1.54 1.04
C HIS A 38 -4.52 2.58 1.60
N ALA A 39 -4.17 2.50 2.88
CA ALA A 39 -3.15 3.35 3.50
C ALA A 39 -1.77 3.15 2.84
N LEU A 40 -1.42 1.92 2.52
CA LEU A 40 -0.18 1.59 1.79
C LEU A 40 -0.17 2.22 0.40
N ALA A 41 -1.24 2.06 -0.37
CA ALA A 41 -1.39 2.65 -1.70
C ALA A 41 -1.38 4.19 -1.66
N GLN A 42 -2.02 4.80 -0.66
CA GLN A 42 -1.97 6.25 -0.43
C GLN A 42 -0.56 6.74 -0.16
N THR A 43 0.22 5.98 0.61
CA THR A 43 1.60 6.33 0.93
C THR A 43 2.48 6.29 -0.32
N ALA A 44 2.35 5.21 -1.11
CA ALA A 44 3.03 5.10 -2.40
C ALA A 44 2.65 6.25 -3.36
N ALA A 45 1.37 6.62 -3.39
CA ALA A 45 0.87 7.75 -4.18
C ALA A 45 1.50 9.09 -3.77
N GLN A 46 1.63 9.33 -2.46
CA GLN A 46 2.27 10.54 -1.93
C GLN A 46 3.75 10.58 -2.32
N LEU A 47 4.49 9.48 -2.13
CA LEU A 47 5.89 9.38 -2.53
C LEU A 47 6.09 9.64 -4.03
N LEU A 48 5.30 8.98 -4.88
CA LEU A 48 5.40 9.15 -6.34
C LEU A 48 5.03 10.56 -6.80
N SER A 49 4.03 11.19 -6.18
CA SER A 49 3.67 12.59 -6.49
C SER A 49 4.81 13.53 -6.19
N THR A 50 5.43 13.35 -5.03
CA THR A 50 6.58 14.12 -4.58
C THR A 50 7.75 13.94 -5.53
N LEU A 51 8.14 12.69 -5.84
CA LEU A 51 9.25 12.42 -6.76
C LEU A 51 9.00 13.07 -8.12
N ASN A 52 7.79 12.93 -8.66
CA ASN A 52 7.41 13.55 -9.93
C ASN A 52 7.56 15.08 -9.89
N GLN A 53 7.19 15.74 -8.79
CA GLN A 53 7.38 17.19 -8.62
C GLN A 53 8.85 17.59 -8.57
N GLU A 54 9.66 16.85 -7.81
CA GLU A 54 11.08 17.15 -7.64
C GLU A 54 11.88 16.96 -8.93
N TYR A 55 11.53 15.95 -9.73
CA TYR A 55 12.09 15.75 -11.07
C TYR A 55 11.68 16.85 -12.05
N HIS A 56 10.40 17.25 -12.07
CA HIS A 56 9.95 18.38 -12.89
C HIS A 56 10.61 19.70 -12.47
N ALA A 57 10.92 19.86 -11.18
CA ALA A 57 11.65 21.02 -10.66
C ALA A 57 13.17 20.96 -10.90
N GLY A 58 13.68 19.87 -11.49
CA GLY A 58 15.12 19.67 -11.73
C GLY A 58 15.95 19.50 -10.45
N ARG A 59 15.31 19.31 -9.29
CA ARG A 59 15.99 19.12 -8.00
C ARG A 59 16.47 17.68 -7.80
N LEU A 60 15.84 16.72 -8.48
CA LEU A 60 16.31 15.36 -8.58
C LEU A 60 16.87 15.09 -9.97
N VAL A 61 18.05 14.48 -10.01
CA VAL A 61 18.71 14.06 -11.25
C VAL A 61 18.54 12.54 -11.41
N HIS A 62 18.00 12.11 -12.55
CA HIS A 62 17.70 10.69 -12.79
C HIS A 62 18.94 9.80 -12.73
N ALA A 63 20.08 10.25 -13.29
CA ALA A 63 21.32 9.47 -13.28
C ALA A 63 21.74 9.06 -11.85
N GLU A 64 21.58 9.96 -10.89
CA GLU A 64 21.95 9.78 -9.48
C GLU A 64 20.92 8.96 -8.68
N THR A 65 19.69 8.87 -9.18
CA THR A 65 18.56 8.26 -8.47
C THR A 65 18.00 7.00 -9.16
N SER A 66 18.59 6.61 -10.29
CA SER A 66 18.15 5.49 -11.15
C SER A 66 18.01 4.17 -10.39
N ALA A 67 18.98 3.82 -9.54
CA ALA A 67 18.93 2.61 -8.72
C ALA A 67 17.76 2.64 -7.72
N ALA A 68 17.54 3.79 -7.08
CA ALA A 68 16.46 3.97 -6.12
C ALA A 68 15.07 3.92 -6.80
N VAL A 69 14.95 4.45 -8.03
CA VAL A 69 13.73 4.31 -8.85
C VAL A 69 13.47 2.84 -9.19
N ALA A 70 14.49 2.09 -9.62
CA ALA A 70 14.35 0.67 -9.91
C ALA A 70 13.98 -0.16 -8.67
N ASP A 71 14.48 0.19 -7.50
CA ASP A 71 14.07 -0.44 -6.23
C ASP A 71 12.63 -0.10 -5.86
N LEU A 72 12.17 1.14 -6.13
CA LEU A 72 10.79 1.56 -5.92
C LEU A 72 9.82 0.82 -6.84
N ASP A 73 10.17 0.66 -8.12
CA ASP A 73 9.38 -0.12 -9.09
C ASP A 73 9.17 -1.55 -8.60
N ARG A 74 10.27 -2.25 -8.24
CA ARG A 74 10.20 -3.61 -7.67
C ARG A 74 9.34 -3.67 -6.43
N PHE A 75 9.43 -2.67 -5.56
CA PHE A 75 8.63 -2.62 -4.35
C PHE A 75 7.12 -2.46 -4.64
N LEU A 76 6.75 -1.62 -5.60
CA LEU A 76 5.36 -1.46 -6.02
C LEU A 76 4.82 -2.73 -6.69
N ASP A 77 5.64 -3.42 -7.48
CA ASP A 77 5.27 -4.71 -8.06
C ASP A 77 4.95 -5.74 -6.98
N GLU A 78 5.76 -5.82 -5.92
CA GLU A 78 5.50 -6.71 -4.79
C GLU A 78 4.16 -6.40 -4.11
N ILE A 79 3.85 -5.11 -3.90
CA ILE A 79 2.56 -4.69 -3.34
C ILE A 79 1.41 -5.08 -4.26
N SER A 80 1.58 -4.92 -5.58
CA SER A 80 0.54 -5.26 -6.55
C SER A 80 0.20 -6.75 -6.52
N ILE A 81 1.22 -7.61 -6.47
CA ILE A 81 1.07 -9.06 -6.35
C ILE A 81 0.37 -9.40 -5.03
N PHE A 82 0.72 -8.72 -3.94
CA PHE A 82 0.10 -8.93 -2.64
C PHE A 82 -1.39 -8.51 -2.64
N ALA A 83 -1.72 -7.33 -3.18
CA ALA A 83 -3.10 -6.85 -3.29
C ALA A 83 -3.96 -7.82 -4.13
N GLN A 84 -3.40 -8.34 -5.23
CA GLN A 84 -4.08 -9.34 -6.08
C GLN A 84 -4.27 -10.69 -5.37
N LYS A 85 -3.34 -11.10 -4.50
CA LYS A 85 -3.53 -12.30 -3.66
C LYS A 85 -4.57 -12.07 -2.57
N ALA A 86 -4.66 -10.84 -2.05
CA ALA A 86 -5.60 -10.45 -1.02
C ALA A 86 -7.05 -10.31 -1.53
N SER A 87 -7.26 -10.17 -2.84
CA SER A 87 -8.60 -10.15 -3.45
C SER A 87 -9.26 -11.53 -3.57
N ARG A 88 -8.63 -12.59 -3.04
CA ARG A 88 -9.18 -13.94 -2.97
C ARG A 88 -10.35 -14.03 -1.98
N PRO A 89 -11.21 -15.07 -2.08
CA PRO A 89 -12.34 -15.26 -1.19
C PRO A 89 -11.94 -15.25 0.30
N PHE A 90 -12.82 -14.66 1.13
CA PHE A 90 -12.59 -14.40 2.54
C PHE A 90 -12.08 -15.61 3.35
N LEU A 91 -12.53 -16.83 3.04
CA LEU A 91 -12.09 -18.05 3.74
C LEU A 91 -10.61 -18.38 3.46
N THR A 92 -10.17 -18.32 2.20
CA THR A 92 -8.76 -18.48 1.82
C THR A 92 -7.88 -17.41 2.48
N VAL A 93 -8.46 -16.23 2.65
CA VAL A 93 -7.84 -15.08 3.29
C VAL A 93 -7.78 -15.30 4.81
N LEU A 94 -8.79 -15.83 5.49
CA LEU A 94 -8.72 -16.16 6.91
C LEU A 94 -7.56 -17.11 7.26
N PHE A 95 -7.32 -18.16 6.45
CA PHE A 95 -6.26 -19.14 6.69
C PHE A 95 -4.83 -18.58 6.56
N THR A 96 -4.66 -17.43 5.92
CA THR A 96 -3.34 -16.79 5.68
C THR A 96 -3.14 -15.49 6.49
N LYS A 97 -3.99 -15.25 7.51
CA LYS A 97 -4.05 -14.02 8.32
C LYS A 97 -2.71 -13.59 8.91
N CYS A 98 -2.04 -14.45 9.69
CA CYS A 98 -0.79 -14.09 10.38
C CYS A 98 0.33 -13.75 9.38
N GLN A 99 0.35 -14.44 8.24
CA GLN A 99 1.33 -14.23 7.18
C GLN A 99 1.11 -12.91 6.45
N ARG A 100 -0.15 -12.52 6.22
CA ARG A 100 -0.48 -11.20 5.64
C ARG A 100 -0.14 -10.04 6.55
N ILE A 101 -0.47 -10.13 7.84
CA ILE A 101 -0.16 -9.06 8.81
C ILE A 101 1.35 -8.83 8.87
N ALA A 102 2.14 -9.91 8.95
CA ALA A 102 3.60 -9.81 8.95
C ALA A 102 4.17 -9.21 7.65
N GLN A 103 3.61 -9.55 6.49
CA GLN A 103 4.01 -8.98 5.20
C GLN A 103 3.68 -7.49 5.09
N ILE A 104 2.50 -7.07 5.56
CA ILE A 104 2.11 -5.66 5.59
C ILE A 104 3.08 -4.86 6.48
N ASP A 105 3.42 -5.37 7.67
CA ASP A 105 4.40 -4.73 8.56
C ASP A 105 5.81 -4.66 7.95
N GLN A 106 6.18 -5.65 7.13
CA GLN A 106 7.43 -5.64 6.39
C GLN A 106 7.43 -4.58 5.28
N TYR A 107 6.34 -4.44 4.52
CA TYR A 107 6.22 -3.42 3.48
C TYR A 107 6.29 -2.02 4.05
N HIS A 108 5.68 -1.79 5.21
CA HIS A 108 5.83 -0.51 5.87
C HIS A 108 7.29 -0.22 6.19
N ARG A 109 8.01 -1.13 6.86
CA ARG A 109 9.44 -0.92 7.16
C ARG A 109 10.28 -0.60 5.91
N ARG A 110 10.00 -1.26 4.78
CA ARG A 110 10.71 -1.01 3.51
C ARG A 110 10.40 0.35 2.89
N ILE A 111 9.19 0.88 3.04
CA ILE A 111 8.88 2.27 2.65
C ILE A 111 9.75 3.26 3.44
N GLY A 112 9.91 3.03 4.75
CA GLY A 112 10.78 3.87 5.58
C GLY A 112 12.21 3.89 5.04
N THR A 113 12.77 2.73 4.68
CA THR A 113 14.10 2.63 4.08
C THR A 113 14.18 3.34 2.72
N ALA A 114 13.17 3.16 1.85
CA ALA A 114 13.13 3.80 0.53
C ALA A 114 13.05 5.34 0.64
N VAL A 115 12.24 5.88 1.54
CA VAL A 115 12.18 7.33 1.81
C VAL A 115 13.56 7.86 2.23
N THR A 116 14.29 7.08 3.02
CA THR A 116 15.64 7.44 3.47
C THR A 116 16.66 7.40 2.34
N SER A 117 16.54 6.45 1.39
CA SER A 117 17.48 6.31 0.27
C SER A 117 17.38 7.42 -0.77
N PHE A 118 16.22 8.07 -0.91
CA PHE A 118 16.10 9.27 -1.74
C PHE A 118 16.64 10.54 -1.05
N GLN A 119 17.10 10.45 0.22
CA GLN A 119 17.47 11.60 1.07
C GLN A 119 16.37 12.66 1.20
N ILE A 120 15.13 12.26 0.96
CA ILE A 120 13.97 13.14 1.03
C ILE A 120 13.41 13.05 2.46
N SER A 121 14.18 13.56 3.42
CA SER A 121 13.72 13.66 4.81
C SER A 121 12.56 14.67 4.97
N SER A 122 12.28 15.48 3.94
CA SER A 122 11.35 16.62 3.99
C SER A 122 9.96 16.38 3.39
N LEU A 123 9.71 15.35 2.57
CA LEU A 123 8.50 15.32 1.71
C LEU A 123 7.44 14.27 2.06
N VAL A 124 7.69 13.36 3.01
CA VAL A 124 6.64 12.50 3.58
C VAL A 124 6.83 12.54 5.09
N SER A 125 5.86 13.07 5.83
CA SER A 125 5.90 13.00 7.29
C SER A 125 5.81 11.52 7.69
N ILE A 126 6.98 10.90 7.90
CA ILE A 126 7.13 9.49 8.27
C ILE A 126 6.26 9.19 9.51
N ARG A 127 6.18 10.14 10.45
CA ARG A 127 5.28 10.05 11.61
C ARG A 127 3.79 10.08 11.22
N ALA A 128 3.37 11.01 10.37
CA ALA A 128 1.97 11.07 9.93
C ALA A 128 1.56 9.83 9.13
N TRP A 129 2.51 9.20 8.44
CA TRP A 129 2.31 7.93 7.77
C TRP A 129 2.21 6.76 8.77
N GLN A 130 3.11 6.68 9.76
CA GLN A 130 3.05 5.65 10.80
C GLN A 130 1.70 5.67 11.53
N VAL A 131 1.22 6.86 11.91
CA VAL A 131 -0.10 7.02 12.57
C VAL A 131 -1.23 6.54 11.66
N ARG A 132 -1.27 6.97 10.39
CA ARG A 132 -2.31 6.52 9.43
C ARG A 132 -2.34 5.01 9.24
N ASN A 133 -1.17 4.37 9.28
CA ASN A 133 -1.08 2.93 9.16
C ASN A 133 -1.52 2.19 10.43
N ASP A 134 -1.15 2.71 11.60
CA ASP A 134 -1.62 2.16 12.87
C ASP A 134 -3.16 2.27 12.98
N ASP A 135 -3.74 3.39 12.57
CA ASP A 135 -5.20 3.57 12.50
C ASP A 135 -5.85 2.57 11.54
N ALA A 136 -5.29 2.41 10.33
CA ALA A 136 -5.79 1.45 9.35
C ALA A 136 -5.76 0.01 9.87
N ARG A 137 -4.72 -0.34 10.63
CA ARG A 137 -4.60 -1.65 11.29
C ARG A 137 -5.69 -1.88 12.35
N VAL A 138 -6.03 -0.86 13.12
CA VAL A 138 -7.12 -0.94 14.11
C VAL A 138 -8.46 -1.20 13.43
N VAL A 139 -8.75 -0.48 12.34
CA VAL A 139 -10.00 -0.64 11.59
C VAL A 139 -10.11 -2.05 10.99
N ASP A 140 -9.05 -2.54 10.35
CA ASP A 140 -9.07 -3.88 9.75
C ASP A 140 -9.18 -5.00 10.80
N ARG A 141 -8.61 -4.80 12.00
CA ARG A 141 -8.79 -5.73 13.13
C ARG A 141 -10.24 -5.76 13.60
N GLN A 142 -10.89 -4.61 13.77
CA GLN A 142 -12.30 -4.54 14.15
C GLN A 142 -13.22 -5.18 13.10
N ALA A 143 -12.97 -4.92 11.81
CA ALA A 143 -13.75 -5.52 10.73
C ALA A 143 -13.67 -7.06 10.73
N LEU A 144 -12.49 -7.59 11.05
CA LEU A 144 -12.28 -9.02 11.17
C LEU A 144 -13.01 -9.62 12.37
N ASP A 145 -12.90 -8.99 13.54
CA ASP A 145 -13.54 -9.48 14.77
C ASP A 145 -15.07 -9.52 14.59
N ASN A 146 -15.65 -8.47 13.99
CA ASN A 146 -17.07 -8.44 13.64
C ASN A 146 -17.47 -9.57 12.68
N CYS A 147 -16.62 -9.91 11.72
CA CYS A 147 -16.89 -10.98 10.76
C CYS A 147 -16.85 -12.37 11.43
N LEU A 148 -15.91 -12.58 12.37
CA LEU A 148 -15.83 -13.81 13.15
C LEU A 148 -17.06 -13.99 14.05
N THR A 149 -17.50 -12.94 14.75
CA THR A 149 -18.72 -13.00 15.57
C THR A 149 -19.96 -13.34 14.74
N ARG A 150 -20.07 -12.81 13.51
CA ARG A 150 -21.16 -13.16 12.58
C ARG A 150 -21.11 -14.63 12.18
N LEU A 151 -19.92 -15.18 11.91
CA LEU A 151 -19.76 -16.59 11.59
C LEU A 151 -20.15 -17.49 12.77
N GLU A 152 -19.74 -17.13 13.99
CA GLU A 152 -20.09 -17.86 15.22
C GLU A 152 -21.60 -17.85 15.46
N THR A 153 -22.24 -16.69 15.29
CA THR A 153 -23.70 -16.55 15.43
C THR A 153 -24.44 -17.38 14.39
N ASN A 154 -24.01 -17.32 13.13
CA ASN A 154 -24.60 -18.13 12.05
C ASN A 154 -24.42 -19.63 12.31
N HIS A 155 -23.27 -20.04 12.83
CA HIS A 155 -23.03 -21.44 13.19
C HIS A 155 -23.97 -21.90 14.30
N GLN A 156 -24.14 -21.10 15.36
CA GLN A 156 -25.08 -21.39 16.44
C GLN A 156 -26.52 -21.53 15.96
N GLN A 157 -26.94 -20.73 14.97
CA GLN A 157 -28.28 -20.81 14.36
C GLN A 157 -28.49 -22.00 13.42
N LEU A 158 -27.41 -22.60 12.90
CA LEU A 158 -27.47 -23.76 12.01
C LEU A 158 -27.37 -25.10 12.75
N VAL A 159 -26.89 -25.08 14.00
CA VAL A 159 -26.71 -26.27 14.86
C VAL A 159 -27.89 -26.46 15.83
N HIS A 160 -28.83 -25.51 15.86
CA HIS A 160 -30.13 -25.61 16.53
C HIS A 160 -31.25 -25.85 15.51
#